data_AF-A0A085Z3Y5-F1
#
_entry.id   AF-A0A085Z3Y5-F1
#
_cell.length_a   1.000
_cell.length_b   1.000
_cell.length_c   1.000
_cell.angle_alpha   90.00
_cell.angle_beta   90.00
_cell.angle_gamma   90.00
#
_symmetry.space_group_name_H-M   'P 1'
#
loop_
_entity.id
_entity.type
_entity.pdbx_description
1 polymer ?
#
loop_
_entity_poly.entity_id
_entity_poly.type
_entity_poly.pdbx_seq_one_letter_code
_entity_poly.pdbx_strand_id
1 'polypeptide(L)'
;MEITADLKNEFLTNSKAIEKVEVLYKKKQKFSGELQMVREDPFEIRIFDQDQDEDEAEHIVFFGRAVEITLNYFDGTVKVFKDMV
;
A
#
# COMPACT_ATOMS: atom_id res chain seq x y z
N MET A 1 6.39 4.75 -9.13
CA MET A 1 5.32 3.85 -9.60
C MET A 1 4.17 4.64 -10.19
N GLU A 2 3.77 4.29 -11.40
CA GLU A 2 2.51 4.73 -12.01
C GLU A 2 1.31 4.03 -11.36
N ILE A 3 0.22 4.75 -11.15
CA ILE A 3 -1.00 4.18 -10.59
C ILE A 3 -1.78 3.47 -11.71
N THR A 4 -1.56 2.18 -11.87
CA THR A 4 -2.21 1.37 -12.90
C THR A 4 -3.66 1.02 -12.54
N ALA A 5 -4.48 0.71 -13.55
CA ALA A 5 -5.86 0.26 -13.34
C ALA A 5 -5.93 -1.01 -12.48
N ASP A 6 -5.02 -1.96 -12.69
CA ASP A 6 -4.97 -3.20 -11.91
C ASP A 6 -4.69 -2.93 -10.43
N LEU A 7 -3.71 -2.06 -10.12
CA LEU A 7 -3.39 -1.66 -8.76
C LEU A 7 -4.62 -1.00 -8.09
N LYS A 8 -5.28 -0.06 -8.78
CA LYS A 8 -6.49 0.58 -8.25
C LYS A 8 -7.59 -0.44 -7.98
N ASN A 9 -7.85 -1.32 -8.94
CA ASN A 9 -8.90 -2.32 -8.85
C ASN A 9 -8.68 -3.28 -7.69
N GLU A 10 -7.43 -3.67 -7.39
CA GLU A 10 -7.14 -4.50 -6.23
C GLU A 10 -7.52 -3.81 -4.92
N PHE A 11 -7.12 -2.56 -4.72
CA PHE A 11 -7.45 -1.83 -3.50
C PHE A 11 -8.95 -1.54 -3.38
N LEU A 12 -9.64 -1.20 -4.47
CA LEU A 12 -11.07 -0.89 -4.45
C LEU A 12 -11.94 -2.14 -4.26
N THR A 13 -11.57 -3.26 -4.90
CA THR A 13 -12.38 -4.48 -4.91
C THR A 13 -12.08 -5.38 -3.71
N ASN A 14 -10.80 -5.48 -3.32
CA ASN A 14 -10.33 -6.47 -2.36
C ASN A 14 -9.83 -5.85 -1.03
N SER A 15 -10.09 -4.56 -0.77
CA SER A 15 -9.67 -3.85 0.45
C SER A 15 -9.87 -4.65 1.74
N LYS A 16 -11.03 -5.29 1.92
CA LYS A 16 -11.36 -6.07 3.13
C LYS A 16 -10.60 -7.38 3.28
N ALA A 17 -10.02 -7.90 2.21
CA ALA A 17 -9.25 -9.13 2.22
C ALA A 17 -7.74 -8.89 2.39
N ILE A 18 -7.30 -7.63 2.20
CA ILE A 18 -5.92 -7.21 2.42
C ILE A 18 -5.67 -7.16 3.94
N GLU A 19 -4.75 -8.01 4.40
CA GLU A 19 -4.29 -8.04 5.79
C GLU A 19 -3.23 -6.96 6.01
N LYS A 20 -2.24 -6.89 5.11
CA LYS A 20 -1.08 -6.02 5.28
C LYS A 20 -0.61 -5.46 3.95
N VAL A 21 -0.33 -4.18 3.93
CA VAL A 21 0.28 -3.47 2.81
C VAL A 21 1.72 -3.14 3.16
N GLU A 22 2.64 -3.43 2.26
CA GLU A 22 4.04 -3.00 2.36
C GLU A 22 4.40 -2.12 1.18
N VAL A 23 5.09 -1.02 1.44
CA VAL A 23 5.53 -0.06 0.43
C VAL A 23 7.04 0.10 0.53
N LEU A 24 7.72 -0.15 -0.58
CA LEU A 24 9.15 0.14 -0.74
C LEU A 24 9.31 1.44 -1.54
N TYR A 25 10.04 2.39 -0.99
CA TYR A 25 10.39 3.64 -1.65
C TYR A 25 11.81 3.61 -2.22
N LYS A 26 12.07 4.56 -3.13
CA LYS A 26 13.44 4.91 -3.55
C LYS A 26 14.32 5.14 -2.31
N LYS A 27 15.58 4.68 -2.34
CA LYS A 27 16.53 4.64 -1.21
C LYS A 27 16.26 3.55 -0.14
N LYS A 28 15.49 2.51 -0.47
CA LYS A 28 15.24 1.32 0.37
C LYS A 28 14.48 1.60 1.68
N GLN A 29 13.76 2.71 1.77
CA GLN A 29 12.87 2.96 2.89
C GLN A 29 11.62 2.07 2.72
N LYS A 30 11.31 1.26 3.72
CA LYS A 30 10.15 0.37 3.73
C LYS A 30 9.16 0.84 4.79
N PHE A 31 7.89 0.91 4.43
CA PHE A 31 6.78 1.09 5.37
C PHE A 31 5.85 -0.10 5.24
N SER A 32 5.24 -0.49 6.35
CA SER A 32 4.24 -1.55 6.33
C SER A 32 3.16 -1.26 7.35
N GLY A 33 1.93 -1.65 7.03
CA GLY A 33 0.81 -1.43 7.92
C GLY A 33 -0.48 -2.05 7.40
N GLU A 34 -1.50 -1.99 8.23
CA GLU A 34 -2.86 -2.38 7.86
C GLU A 34 -3.47 -1.32 6.94
N LEU A 35 -4.35 -1.74 6.03
CA LEU A 35 -5.05 -0.82 5.16
C LEU A 35 -6.11 -0.02 5.95
N GLN A 36 -5.86 1.26 6.17
CA GLN A 36 -6.75 2.12 6.96
C GLN A 36 -7.78 2.83 6.07
N MET A 37 -7.36 3.30 4.88
CA MET A 37 -8.22 4.05 3.97
C MET A 37 -7.83 3.85 2.51
N VAL A 38 -8.85 3.77 1.64
CA VAL A 38 -8.73 3.89 0.18
C VAL A 38 -9.71 4.96 -0.28
N ARG A 39 -9.19 5.98 -0.97
CA ARG A 39 -10.00 6.99 -1.66
C ARG A 39 -9.87 6.79 -3.17
N GLU A 40 -10.98 6.88 -3.88
CA GLU A 40 -11.01 6.65 -5.33
C GLU A 40 -10.58 7.89 -6.14
N ASP A 41 -11.02 9.09 -5.73
CA ASP A 41 -10.72 10.35 -6.43
C ASP A 41 -10.44 11.54 -5.47
N PRO A 42 -9.20 12.09 -5.46
CA PRO A 42 -8.01 11.51 -6.07
C PRO A 42 -7.65 10.16 -5.43
N PHE A 43 -7.00 9.28 -6.20
CA PHE A 43 -6.64 7.96 -5.69
C PHE A 43 -5.58 8.07 -4.58
N GLU A 44 -5.95 7.69 -3.36
CA GLU A 44 -5.12 7.79 -2.16
C GLU A 44 -5.26 6.54 -1.31
N ILE A 45 -4.15 6.10 -0.71
CA ILE A 45 -4.10 4.97 0.21
C ILE A 45 -3.40 5.41 1.47
N ARG A 46 -4.00 5.09 2.61
CA ARG A 46 -3.41 5.26 3.93
C ARG A 46 -3.26 3.90 4.61
N ILE A 47 -2.08 3.68 5.18
CA ILE A 47 -1.77 2.48 5.97
C ILE A 47 -1.43 2.87 7.39
N PHE A 48 -1.72 1.98 8.34
CA PHE A 48 -1.46 2.17 9.77
C PHE A 48 -0.49 1.11 10.30
N ASP A 49 0.65 1.54 10.82
CA ASP A 49 1.64 0.68 11.47
C ASP A 49 1.38 0.64 12.99
N GLN A 50 0.81 -0.46 13.49
CA GLN A 50 0.48 -0.63 14.91
C GLN A 50 1.71 -0.70 15.81
N ASP A 51 2.91 -0.94 15.24
CA ASP A 51 4.15 -1.08 16.00
C ASP A 51 4.91 0.26 16.18
N GLN A 52 4.37 1.37 15.65
CA GLN A 52 4.93 2.72 15.76
C GLN A 52 4.22 3.56 16.82
N ASP A 53 4.87 4.63 17.30
CA ASP A 53 4.22 5.66 18.12
C ASP A 53 3.05 6.29 17.33
N GLU A 54 1.97 6.69 18.02
CA GLU A 54 0.70 7.17 17.40
C GLU A 54 0.92 8.28 16.35
N ASP A 55 1.91 9.16 16.56
CA ASP A 55 2.23 10.26 15.65
C ASP A 55 2.91 9.81 14.34
N GLU A 56 3.52 8.63 14.32
CA GLU A 56 4.24 8.05 13.16
C GLU A 56 3.53 6.82 12.56
N ALA A 57 2.47 6.35 13.21
CA ALA A 57 1.75 5.15 12.80
C ALA A 57 0.96 5.31 11.50
N GLU A 58 0.50 6.53 11.16
CA GLU A 58 -0.22 6.79 9.91
C GLU A 58 0.71 7.15 8.75
N HIS A 59 0.55 6.45 7.63
CA HIS A 59 1.37 6.67 6.44
C HIS A 59 0.54 6.74 5.16
N ILE A 60 0.66 7.86 4.44
CA ILE A 60 0.05 8.03 3.11
C ILE A 60 1.02 7.50 2.05
N VAL A 61 0.51 6.66 1.15
CA VAL A 61 1.33 6.04 0.09
C VAL A 61 1.64 7.06 -1.02
N PHE A 62 2.92 7.42 -1.14
CA PHE A 62 3.40 8.32 -2.20
C PHE A 62 3.81 7.54 -3.46
N PHE A 63 2.84 7.16 -4.30
CA PHE A 63 3.08 6.32 -5.50
C PHE A 63 4.22 6.78 -6.42
N GLY A 64 4.36 8.09 -6.64
CA GLY A 64 5.45 8.65 -7.47
C GLY A 64 6.87 8.39 -6.92
N ARG A 65 6.98 8.06 -5.63
CA ARG A 65 8.24 7.68 -4.96
C ARG A 65 8.35 6.18 -4.72
N ALA A 66 7.23 5.45 -4.75
CA ALA A 66 7.19 4.00 -4.53
C ALA A 66 7.85 3.26 -5.71
N VAL A 67 8.61 2.22 -5.38
CA VAL A 67 9.22 1.29 -6.35
C VAL A 67 8.55 -0.07 -6.33
N GLU A 68 7.95 -0.44 -5.19
CA GLU A 68 7.22 -1.69 -5.02
C GLU A 68 6.11 -1.51 -3.98
N ILE A 69 4.96 -2.13 -4.23
CA ILE A 69 3.85 -2.27 -3.29
C ILE A 69 3.48 -3.74 -3.21
N THR A 70 3.47 -4.29 -2.00
CA THR A 70 3.13 -5.68 -1.73
C THR A 70 1.86 -5.74 -0.90
N LEU A 71 0.90 -6.55 -1.36
CA LEU A 71 -0.37 -6.82 -0.67
C LEU A 71 -0.31 -8.25 -0.15
N ASN A 72 -0.42 -8.42 1.16
CA ASN A 72 -0.59 -9.70 1.82
C ASN A 72 -2.06 -9.83 2.21
N TYR A 73 -2.68 -10.94 1.84
CA TYR A 73 -4.08 -11.22 2.09
C TYR A 73 -4.23 -12.21 3.24
N PHE A 74 -5.36 -12.16 3.96
CA PHE A 74 -5.63 -13.06 5.08
C PHE A 74 -5.65 -14.56 4.70
N ASP A 75 -5.83 -14.88 3.41
CA ASP A 75 -5.78 -16.25 2.90
C ASP A 75 -4.35 -16.72 2.57
N GLY A 76 -3.33 -15.88 2.83
CA GLY A 76 -1.93 -16.13 2.53
C GLY A 76 -1.51 -15.77 1.10
N THR A 77 -2.42 -15.27 0.26
CA THR A 77 -2.07 -14.77 -1.08
C THR A 77 -1.17 -13.55 -0.97
N VAL A 78 -0.18 -13.44 -1.87
CA VAL A 78 0.70 -12.27 -1.96
C VAL A 78 0.65 -11.73 -3.39
N LYS A 79 0.33 -10.44 -3.54
CA LYS A 79 0.42 -9.72 -4.83
C LYS A 79 1.46 -8.63 -4.72
N VAL A 80 2.33 -8.54 -5.73
CA VAL A 80 3.43 -7.56 -5.78
C VAL A 80 3.29 -6.71 -7.04
N PHE A 81 3.23 -5.41 -6.86
CA PHE A 81 3.26 -4.40 -7.91
C PHE A 81 4.63 -3.74 -7.90
N LYS A 82 5.27 -3.60 -9.06
CA LYS A 82 6.59 -2.99 -9.20
C LYS A 82 6.55 -1.86 -10.22
N ASP A 83 7.35 -0.83 -9.96
CA ASP A 83 7.59 0.22 -10.94
C ASP A 83 8.35 -0.40 -12.12
N MET A 84 7.77 -0.36 -13.32
CA MET A 84 8.47 -0.72 -14.55
C MET A 84 9.39 0.45 -14.88
N VAL A 85 10.61 0.41 -14.35
CA VAL A 85 11.67 1.39 -14.63
C VAL A 85 12.04 1.38 -16.11
#